data_AF-A0A7X3QRF3-F1
#
_entry.id   AF-A0A7X3QRF3-F1
#
_cell.length_a   1.000
_cell.length_b   1.000
_cell.length_c   1.000
_cell.angle_alpha   90.00
_cell.angle_beta   90.00
_cell.angle_gamma   90.00
#
_symmetry.space_group_name_H-M   'P 1'
#
loop_
_entity.id
_entity.type
_entity.pdbx_description
1 polymer ?
#
loop_
_entity_poly.entity_id
_entity_poly.type
_entity_poly.pdbx_seq_one_letter_code
_entity_poly.pdbx_strand_id
1 'polypeptide(L)'
;MTTATLVAGNRMTDTEARPRRSLEELVDRLIDALFTANTETEAVEQSATRSIHEARRLRQAGDLDTALAVLGDVNVAKATQREVRWAFSEWKQMVRRRFGDRGAVLYSQGTGRASALVPHGDGTLEVAAVLGMRWRPGKVVSGRSLRGLRPLAGGA
;
A
#
# COMPACT_ATOMS: atom_id res chain seq x y z
N MET A 1 14.08 2.05 -79.64
CA MET A 1 13.48 3.40 -79.50
C MET A 1 11.97 3.21 -79.36
N THR A 2 11.38 3.77 -78.28
CA THR A 2 10.02 4.40 -78.23
C THR A 2 8.80 3.47 -78.47
N THR A 3 8.19 2.79 -77.47
CA THR A 3 7.22 3.16 -76.39
C THR A 3 5.72 2.98 -76.68
N ALA A 4 5.05 2.36 -75.68
CA ALA A 4 3.62 2.42 -75.26
C ALA A 4 2.58 1.76 -76.19
N THR A 5 1.53 1.08 -75.73
CA THR A 5 0.75 1.19 -74.49
C THR A 5 0.09 -0.17 -74.20
N LEU A 6 0.24 -0.72 -72.99
CA LEU A 6 -0.49 -1.93 -72.57
C LEU A 6 -1.31 -1.60 -71.33
N VAL A 7 -2.62 -1.67 -71.50
CA VAL A 7 -3.66 -1.52 -70.49
C VAL A 7 -3.53 -2.66 -69.50
N ALA A 8 -3.11 -2.36 -68.28
CA ALA A 8 -3.18 -3.27 -67.15
C ALA A 8 -4.20 -2.72 -66.15
N GLY A 9 -5.30 -3.45 -65.99
CA GLY A 9 -6.35 -3.13 -65.03
C GLY A 9 -5.82 -3.19 -63.60
N ASN A 10 -5.94 -2.08 -62.88
CA ASN A 10 -5.83 -2.09 -61.44
C ASN A 10 -7.12 -2.71 -60.87
N ARG A 11 -7.02 -3.98 -60.47
CA ARG A 11 -7.90 -4.57 -59.47
C ARG A 11 -7.76 -3.72 -58.21
N MET A 12 -8.78 -2.90 -57.94
CA MET A 12 -8.97 -2.29 -56.63
C MET A 12 -9.02 -3.44 -55.62
N THR A 13 -8.02 -3.45 -54.75
CA THR A 13 -8.00 -4.24 -53.53
C THR A 13 -9.26 -3.90 -52.74
N ASP A 14 -10.07 -4.93 -52.51
CA ASP A 14 -11.13 -4.96 -51.50
C ASP A 14 -10.51 -4.47 -50.19
N THR A 15 -10.71 -3.19 -49.90
CA THR A 15 -10.30 -2.61 -48.63
C THR A 15 -11.45 -2.94 -47.71
N GLU A 16 -11.31 -4.06 -47.02
CA GLU A 16 -12.22 -4.51 -45.97
C GLU A 16 -12.79 -3.30 -45.25
N ALA A 17 -14.11 -3.12 -45.40
CA ALA A 17 -14.86 -2.10 -44.72
C ALA A 17 -14.68 -2.33 -43.22
N ARG A 18 -13.70 -1.63 -42.63
CA ARG A 18 -13.62 -1.48 -41.17
C ARG A 18 -15.01 -1.04 -40.73
N PRO A 19 -15.70 -1.79 -39.85
CA PRO A 19 -16.97 -1.33 -39.33
C PRO A 19 -16.70 0.01 -38.68
N ARG A 20 -17.31 1.08 -39.24
CA ARG A 20 -17.37 2.37 -38.59
C ARG A 20 -18.21 2.13 -37.34
N ARG A 21 -17.53 1.76 -36.26
CA ARG A 21 -18.13 1.67 -34.92
C ARG A 21 -18.86 2.99 -34.71
N SER A 22 -20.14 2.90 -34.36
CA SER A 22 -20.93 4.10 -34.13
C SER A 22 -20.26 4.89 -33.00
N LEU A 23 -20.46 6.21 -33.00
CA LEU A 23 -20.00 7.06 -31.91
C LEU A 23 -20.51 6.53 -30.56
N GLU A 24 -21.72 5.98 -30.56
CA GLU A 24 -22.38 5.35 -29.42
C GLU A 24 -21.59 4.15 -28.89
N GLU A 25 -21.14 3.22 -29.76
CA GLU A 25 -20.31 2.08 -29.32
C GLU A 25 -18.95 2.50 -28.75
N LEU A 26 -18.39 3.61 -29.23
CA LEU A 26 -17.15 4.17 -28.69
C LEU A 26 -17.39 4.84 -27.34
N VAL A 27 -18.50 5.55 -27.19
CA VAL A 27 -18.92 6.19 -25.94
C VAL A 27 -19.25 5.13 -24.89
N ASP A 28 -20.02 4.10 -25.23
CA ASP A 28 -20.37 3.01 -24.33
C ASP A 28 -19.14 2.25 -23.88
N ARG A 29 -18.20 1.97 -24.78
CA ARG A 29 -16.94 1.31 -24.40
C ARG A 29 -16.04 2.22 -23.56
N LEU A 30 -16.08 3.54 -23.76
CA LEU A 30 -15.33 4.50 -22.95
C LEU A 30 -15.94 4.62 -21.55
N ILE A 31 -17.28 4.63 -21.46
CA ILE A 31 -18.04 4.59 -20.22
C ILE A 31 -17.74 3.29 -19.47
N ASP A 32 -17.83 2.14 -20.13
CA ASP A 32 -17.49 0.83 -19.56
C ASP A 32 -16.04 0.78 -19.14
N ALA A 33 -15.09 1.29 -19.93
CA ALA A 33 -13.68 1.34 -19.54
C ALA A 33 -13.44 2.27 -18.36
N LEU A 34 -14.15 3.39 -18.24
CA LEU A 34 -14.08 4.30 -17.09
C LEU A 34 -14.65 3.65 -15.83
N PHE A 35 -15.77 2.94 -15.94
CA PHE A 35 -16.39 2.23 -14.81
C PHE A 35 -15.62 0.96 -14.43
N THR A 36 -15.02 0.25 -15.40
CA THR A 36 -14.17 -0.93 -15.18
C THR A 36 -12.82 -0.53 -14.59
N ALA A 37 -12.19 0.55 -15.08
CA ALA A 37 -10.95 1.08 -14.49
C ALA A 37 -11.16 1.61 -13.06
N ASN A 38 -12.34 2.18 -12.77
CA ASN A 38 -12.71 2.56 -11.41
C ASN A 38 -12.97 1.37 -10.49
N THR A 39 -13.42 0.23 -11.01
CA THR A 39 -13.64 -0.98 -10.20
C THR A 39 -12.38 -1.84 -10.04
N GLU A 40 -11.46 -1.84 -11.00
CA GLU A 40 -10.18 -2.55 -10.92
C GLU A 40 -9.14 -1.86 -10.02
N THR A 41 -9.34 -0.57 -9.68
CA THR A 41 -8.48 0.17 -8.75
C THR A 41 -9.04 0.22 -7.32
N GLU A 42 -10.23 -0.33 -7.09
CA GLU A 42 -10.78 -0.52 -5.75
C GLU A 42 -10.47 -1.95 -5.26
N ALA A 43 -9.19 -2.24 -5.03
CA ALA A 43 -8.84 -3.23 -4.02
C ALA A 43 -9.41 -2.68 -2.70
N VAL A 44 -10.64 -3.07 -2.34
CA VAL A 44 -11.48 -2.58 -1.24
C VAL A 44 -10.63 -1.95 -0.16
N GLU A 45 -10.37 -0.65 -0.30
CA GLU A 45 -9.33 0.00 0.50
C GLU A 45 -9.95 0.16 1.88
N GLN A 46 -9.48 -0.66 2.83
CA GLN A 46 -10.10 -0.71 4.14
C GLN A 46 -9.97 0.66 4.81
N SER A 47 -11.11 1.26 5.14
CA SER A 47 -11.15 2.49 5.94
C SER A 47 -10.30 2.32 7.20
N ALA A 48 -9.47 3.31 7.51
CA ALA A 48 -8.58 3.27 8.69
C ALA A 48 -9.35 2.94 9.97
N THR A 49 -10.56 3.50 10.15
CA THR A 49 -11.45 3.17 11.26
C THR A 49 -11.77 1.66 11.33
N ARG A 50 -12.09 1.03 10.20
CA ARG A 50 -12.38 -0.41 10.14
C ARG A 50 -11.17 -1.24 10.55
N SER A 51 -9.99 -0.92 10.02
CA SER A 51 -8.74 -1.62 10.38
C SER A 51 -8.40 -1.46 11.87
N ILE A 52 -8.64 -0.28 12.46
CA ILE A 52 -8.44 -0.06 13.90
C ILE A 52 -9.40 -0.89 14.74
N HIS A 53 -10.68 -0.97 14.36
CA HIS A 53 -11.66 -1.81 15.05
C HIS A 53 -11.29 -3.30 14.96
N GLU A 54 -10.86 -3.76 13.79
CA GLU A 54 -10.44 -5.15 13.59
C GLU A 54 -9.21 -5.49 14.43
N ALA A 55 -8.19 -4.63 14.43
CA ALA A 55 -7.01 -4.82 15.28
C ALA A 55 -7.37 -4.88 16.77
N ARG A 56 -8.36 -4.11 17.23
CA ARG A 56 -8.87 -4.19 18.61
C ARG A 56 -9.55 -5.52 18.90
N ARG A 57 -10.37 -6.01 17.97
CA ARG A 57 -11.03 -7.32 18.09
C ARG A 57 -9.98 -8.44 18.22
N LEU A 58 -8.97 -8.44 17.36
CA LEU A 58 -7.86 -9.40 17.38
C LEU A 58 -7.05 -9.30 18.68
N ARG A 59 -6.74 -8.09 19.14
CA ARG A 59 -6.07 -7.87 20.43
C ARG A 59 -6.86 -8.43 21.62
N GLN A 60 -8.19 -8.30 21.61
CA GLN A 60 -9.06 -8.87 22.64
C GLN A 60 -9.05 -10.40 22.59
N ALA A 61 -8.99 -10.99 21.40
CA ALA A 61 -8.81 -12.42 21.21
C ALA A 61 -7.40 -12.94 21.56
N GLY A 62 -6.44 -12.04 21.81
CA GLY A 62 -5.06 -12.37 22.17
C GLY A 62 -4.11 -12.51 20.97
N ASP A 63 -4.61 -12.37 19.74
CA ASP A 63 -3.80 -12.43 18.52
C ASP A 63 -3.17 -11.07 18.23
N LEU A 64 -2.03 -10.80 18.88
CA LEU A 64 -1.31 -9.54 18.75
C LEU A 64 -0.55 -9.43 17.43
N ASP A 65 -0.07 -10.55 16.88
CA ASP A 65 0.74 -10.55 15.66
C ASP A 65 -0.14 -10.18 14.45
N THR A 66 -1.34 -10.78 14.33
CA THR A 66 -2.31 -10.40 13.30
C THR A 66 -2.84 -8.98 13.52
N ALA A 67 -3.11 -8.58 14.77
CA ALA A 67 -3.56 -7.21 15.07
C ALA A 67 -2.56 -6.15 14.62
N LEU A 68 -1.27 -6.39 14.84
CA LEU A 68 -0.19 -5.50 14.41
C LEU A 68 -0.03 -5.48 12.90
N ALA A 69 -0.22 -6.61 12.21
CA ALA A 69 -0.22 -6.66 10.74
C ALA A 69 -1.34 -5.80 10.15
N VAL A 70 -2.56 -5.92 10.67
CA VAL A 70 -3.73 -5.11 10.24
C VAL A 70 -3.45 -3.61 10.41
N LEU A 71 -2.82 -3.20 11.51
CA LEU A 71 -2.43 -1.80 11.71
C LEU A 71 -1.27 -1.38 10.81
N GLY A 72 -0.36 -2.30 10.47
CA GLY A 72 0.74 -2.06 9.54
C GLY A 72 0.27 -1.59 8.16
N ASP A 73 -0.85 -2.15 7.70
CA ASP A 73 -1.44 -1.88 6.38
C ASP A 73 -2.33 -0.64 6.32
N VAL A 74 -2.53 0.07 7.44
CA VAL A 74 -3.35 1.29 7.47
C VAL A 74 -2.76 2.36 6.57
N ASN A 75 -3.57 2.83 5.60
CA ASN A 75 -3.20 3.95 4.75
C ASN A 75 -3.32 5.28 5.50
N VAL A 76 -2.25 5.65 6.20
CA VAL A 76 -2.17 6.90 6.97
C VAL A 76 -2.25 8.17 6.13
N ALA A 77 -2.05 8.10 4.81
CA ALA A 77 -2.15 9.26 3.93
C ALA A 77 -3.60 9.68 3.68
N LYS A 78 -4.55 8.75 3.77
CA LYS A 78 -5.99 8.99 3.59
C LYS A 78 -6.75 9.09 4.92
N ALA A 79 -6.12 8.74 6.03
CA ALA A 79 -6.71 8.78 7.36
C ALA A 79 -6.76 10.20 7.93
N THR A 80 -7.80 10.50 8.70
CA THR A 80 -7.89 11.73 9.48
C THR A 80 -6.86 11.76 10.61
N GLN A 81 -6.49 12.96 11.08
CA GLN A 81 -5.59 13.12 12.24
C GLN A 81 -6.11 12.42 13.51
N ARG A 82 -7.44 12.28 13.65
CA ARG A 82 -8.04 11.54 14.76
C ARG A 82 -7.78 10.04 14.63
N GLU A 83 -8.00 9.48 13.46
CA GLU A 83 -7.76 8.06 13.18
C GLU A 83 -6.28 7.71 13.29
N VAL A 84 -5.39 8.57 12.78
CA VAL A 84 -3.94 8.39 12.90
C VAL A 84 -3.51 8.32 14.37
N ARG A 85 -3.99 9.24 15.22
CA ARG A 85 -3.70 9.23 16.66
C ARG A 85 -4.26 7.98 17.34
N TRP A 86 -5.44 7.53 16.92
CA TRP A 86 -6.07 6.34 17.46
C TRP A 86 -5.29 5.07 17.08
N ALA A 87 -4.99 4.88 15.79
CA ALA A 87 -4.18 3.76 15.29
C ALA A 87 -2.82 3.71 16.01
N PHE A 88 -2.15 4.85 16.13
CA PHE A 88 -0.88 4.95 16.85
C PHE A 88 -1.00 4.54 18.33
N SER A 89 -2.07 4.93 19.00
CA SER A 89 -2.30 4.59 20.42
C SER A 89 -2.56 3.09 20.61
N GLU A 90 -3.35 2.47 19.74
CA GLU A 90 -3.59 1.02 19.77
C GLU A 90 -2.32 0.24 19.42
N TRP A 91 -1.62 0.65 18.36
CA TRP A 91 -0.37 0.05 17.94
C TRP A 91 0.68 0.08 19.05
N LYS A 92 0.87 1.23 19.71
CA LYS A 92 1.82 1.38 20.82
C LYS A 92 1.51 0.42 21.98
N GLN A 93 0.24 0.26 22.34
CA GLN A 93 -0.17 -0.67 23.40
C GLN A 93 0.12 -2.13 23.02
N MET A 94 -0.19 -2.52 21.78
CA MET A 94 0.06 -3.87 21.26
C MET A 94 1.56 -4.17 21.22
N VAL A 95 2.37 -3.26 20.69
CA VAL A 95 3.84 -3.40 20.65
C VAL A 95 4.42 -3.56 22.04
N ARG A 96 4.01 -2.71 22.99
CA ARG A 96 4.47 -2.79 24.38
C ARG A 96 4.17 -4.16 24.99
N ARG A 97 2.94 -4.64 24.83
CA ARG A 97 2.52 -5.95 25.35
C ARG A 97 3.27 -7.10 24.66
N ARG A 98 3.57 -6.97 23.37
CA ARG A 98 4.13 -8.06 22.55
C ARG A 98 5.66 -8.15 22.60
N PHE A 99 6.35 -7.02 22.73
CA PHE A 99 7.80 -6.92 22.58
C PHE A 99 8.49 -6.18 23.74
N GLY A 100 7.77 -5.81 24.80
CA GLY A 100 8.34 -5.09 25.95
C GLY A 100 9.53 -5.81 26.56
N ASP A 101 9.40 -7.12 26.78
CA ASP A 101 10.46 -7.95 27.38
C ASP A 101 11.67 -8.17 26.46
N ARG A 102 11.58 -7.77 25.18
CA ARG A 102 12.66 -7.91 24.18
C ARG A 102 13.48 -6.64 24.02
N GLY A 103 13.30 -5.63 24.88
CA GLY A 103 14.00 -4.36 24.78
C GLY A 103 13.60 -3.55 23.55
N ALA A 104 12.32 -3.62 23.15
CA ALA A 104 11.83 -2.94 21.96
C ALA A 104 11.96 -1.41 22.07
N VAL A 105 12.52 -0.79 21.03
CA VAL A 105 12.66 0.66 20.89
C VAL A 105 11.68 1.15 19.81
N LEU A 106 10.89 2.15 20.16
CA LEU A 106 9.91 2.77 19.27
C LEU A 106 10.54 3.93 18.51
N TYR A 107 10.45 3.91 17.19
CA TYR A 107 10.87 5.01 16.31
C TYR A 107 9.66 5.60 15.59
N SER A 108 9.60 6.93 15.50
CA SER A 108 8.61 7.63 14.68
C SER A 108 9.27 8.31 13.48
N GLN A 109 8.66 8.16 12.31
CA GLN A 109 9.04 8.85 11.07
C GLN A 109 7.99 9.89 10.67
N GLY A 110 7.53 10.68 11.64
CA GLY A 110 6.48 11.68 11.44
C GLY A 110 5.07 11.16 11.71
N THR A 111 4.08 11.97 11.37
CA THR A 111 2.68 11.77 11.77
C THR A 111 2.12 10.43 11.28
N GLY A 112 1.76 9.57 12.22
CA GLY A 112 1.17 8.26 11.93
C GLY A 112 2.14 7.20 11.45
N ARG A 113 3.44 7.50 11.36
CA ARG A 113 4.44 6.54 10.91
C ARG A 113 5.33 6.13 12.06
N ALA A 114 5.33 4.84 12.36
CA ALA A 114 6.11 4.31 13.45
C ALA A 114 6.63 2.91 13.17
N SER A 115 7.71 2.55 13.85
CA SER A 115 8.27 1.20 13.84
C SER A 115 8.74 0.81 15.23
N ALA A 116 8.58 -0.47 15.55
CA ALA A 116 9.10 -1.09 16.75
C ALA A 116 10.33 -1.91 16.35
N LEU A 117 11.47 -1.62 16.95
CA LEU A 117 12.73 -2.28 16.66
C LEU A 117 13.19 -3.08 17.87
N VAL A 118 13.65 -4.30 17.66
CA VAL A 118 14.22 -5.15 18.71
C VAL A 118 15.71 -5.42 18.43
N PRO A 119 16.56 -5.60 19.46
CA PRO A 119 17.93 -6.05 19.29
C PRO A 119 17.98 -7.37 18.51
N HIS A 120 18.82 -7.44 17.47
CA HIS A 120 19.01 -8.63 16.64
C HIS A 120 20.44 -9.20 16.73
N GLY A 121 21.44 -8.35 16.98
CA GLY A 121 22.85 -8.73 17.10
C GLY A 121 23.75 -7.49 17.13
N ASP A 122 25.06 -7.65 16.87
CA ASP A 122 26.13 -6.62 16.95
C ASP A 122 25.74 -5.22 16.43
N GLY A 123 25.11 -4.41 17.29
CA GLY A 123 24.66 -3.06 16.95
C GLY A 123 23.55 -2.99 15.87
N THR A 124 22.88 -4.11 15.58
CA THR A 124 21.78 -4.18 14.60
C THR A 124 20.43 -4.37 15.27
N LEU A 125 19.41 -3.83 14.63
CA LEU A 125 18.03 -3.84 15.09
C LEU A 125 17.14 -4.49 14.03
N GLU A 126 16.21 -5.32 14.44
CA GLU A 126 15.21 -5.91 13.57
C GLU A 126 13.88 -5.19 13.74
N VAL A 127 13.21 -4.91 12.62
CA VAL A 127 11.85 -4.38 12.62
C VAL A 127 10.90 -5.47 13.09
N ALA A 128 10.33 -5.30 14.29
CA ALA A 128 9.35 -6.23 14.86
C ALA A 128 7.92 -5.90 14.42
N ALA A 129 7.59 -4.61 14.31
CA ALA A 129 6.29 -4.14 13.86
C ALA A 129 6.39 -2.75 13.22
N VAL A 130 5.42 -2.42 12.37
CA VAL A 130 5.33 -1.13 11.68
C VAL A 130 3.91 -0.56 11.76
N LEU A 131 3.79 0.74 11.55
CA LEU A 131 2.54 1.46 11.37
C LEU A 131 2.74 2.47 10.24
N GLY A 132 1.98 2.32 9.14
CA GLY A 132 1.98 3.29 8.03
C GLY A 132 3.35 3.52 7.36
N MET A 133 4.29 2.57 7.51
CA MET A 133 5.64 2.63 6.96
C MET A 133 5.80 1.60 5.85
N ARG A 134 6.69 1.89 4.87
CA ARG A 134 7.08 0.93 3.82
C ARG A 134 8.00 -0.19 4.29
N TRP A 135 8.42 -0.16 5.56
CA TRP A 135 9.24 -1.24 6.12
C TRP A 135 8.37 -2.46 6.38
N ARG A 136 9.01 -3.63 6.40
CA ARG A 136 8.36 -4.90 6.71
C ARG A 136 8.95 -5.47 8.00
N PRO A 137 8.14 -6.16 8.82
CA PRO A 137 8.67 -6.98 9.91
C PRO A 137 9.75 -7.95 9.40
N GLY A 138 10.76 -8.21 10.22
CA GLY A 138 11.94 -9.03 9.86
C GLY A 138 13.06 -8.28 9.16
N LYS A 139 12.85 -7.02 8.75
CA LYS A 139 13.92 -6.21 8.16
C LYS A 139 14.96 -5.85 9.22
N VAL A 140 16.23 -6.18 8.96
CA VAL A 140 17.35 -5.76 9.81
C VAL A 140 17.87 -4.39 9.35
N VAL A 141 18.12 -3.50 10.31
CA VAL A 141 18.64 -2.15 10.11
C VAL A 141 19.83 -1.88 11.03
N SER A 142 20.83 -1.19 10.51
CA SER A 142 21.96 -0.73 11.33
C SER A 142 21.58 0.51 12.14
N GLY A 143 22.18 0.69 13.32
CA GLY A 143 21.99 1.91 14.11
C GLY A 143 22.36 3.20 13.34
N ARG A 144 23.31 3.12 12.39
CA ARG A 144 23.67 4.25 11.52
C ARG A 144 22.52 4.66 10.60
N SER A 145 21.74 3.70 10.10
CA SER A 145 20.58 3.93 9.22
C SER A 145 19.41 4.61 9.95
N LEU A 146 19.44 4.64 11.28
CA LEU A 146 18.43 5.29 12.12
C LEU A 146 18.82 6.73 12.50
N ARG A 147 20.00 7.21 12.08
CA ARG A 147 20.42 8.61 12.31
C ARG A 147 19.40 9.57 11.67
N GLY A 148 18.81 10.44 12.49
CA GLY A 148 17.76 11.37 12.09
C GLY A 148 16.35 10.94 12.49
N LEU A 149 16.16 9.69 12.90
CA LEU A 149 14.91 9.23 13.51
C LEU A 149 15.00 9.42 15.02
N ARG A 150 13.98 10.06 15.61
CA ARG A 150 13.91 10.20 17.06
C ARG A 150 13.31 8.93 17.66
N PRO A 151 14.02 8.25 18.58
CA PRO A 151 13.37 7.27 19.43
C PRO A 151 12.31 8.01 20.26
N LEU A 152 11.13 7.43 20.37
CA LEU A 152 10.08 7.96 21.23
C LEU A 152 10.53 7.72 22.68
N ALA A 153 10.72 8.80 23.45
CA ALA A 153 11.04 8.70 24.87
C ALA A 153 9.94 7.89 25.56
N GLY A 154 10.34 6.79 26.21
CA GLY A 154 9.44 5.71 26.64
C GLY A 154 9.66 4.47 25.79
N GLY A 155 10.81 3.81 26.02
CA GLY A 155 10.93 2.37 25.78
C GLY A 155 9.78 1.65 26.48
N ALA A 156 9.33 0.56 25.87
CA ALA A 156 8.17 -0.22 26.30
C ALA A 156 8.14 -0.51 27.82
#